data_AF-A0A817JVL2-F1
#
_entry.id   AF-A0A817JVL2-F1
#
_cell.length_a   1.000
_cell.length_b   1.000
_cell.length_c   1.000
_cell.angle_alpha   90.00
_cell.angle_beta   90.00
_cell.angle_gamma   90.00
#
_symmetry.space_group_name_H-M   'P 1'
#
loop_
_entity.id
_entity.type
_entity.pdbx_description
1 polymer ?
#
loop_
_entity_poly.entity_id
_entity_poly.type
_entity_poly.pdbx_seq_one_letter_code
_entity_poly.pdbx_strand_id
1 'polypeptide(L)'
;MVPNRFEASDVVLSRDGHVMYVVFDNTYQIGAICTSLGRSFNCTDRLLDWPDLSLNRKKSGFEGMTYNPVSGTHFVVQEAIETNTKNVYKANVFEIFIDPKDSTPIRLIESCLTNWEFGSDNKGFEGLEFVFHQNSGQTYLLGLCEANKCDHKSSSTNDGRIVVLEKKKATAKNPCSWEPVGTFDLPSSVNFNDYSAISIYHQESRELPTYVAVTSQENSQLWIGLIKEVNQVPFFGISSLDKSTVYDLPRTTETASDCQVKYCNIEGVAWRGKNQLILVSDKAKSDEDIHCIDKDQSVHYVALPEHLND
;
A
#
# COMPACT_ATOMS: atom_id res chain seq x y z
N MET A 1 -27.27 -11.09 12.60
CA MET A 1 -25.80 -10.95 12.67
C MET A 1 -25.41 -10.18 11.42
N VAL A 2 -24.95 -8.94 11.54
CA VAL A 2 -24.41 -8.21 10.37
C VAL A 2 -23.10 -8.92 10.03
N PRO A 3 -22.86 -9.38 8.79
CA PRO A 3 -21.58 -9.98 8.44
C PRO A 3 -20.46 -9.00 8.80
N ASN A 4 -19.38 -9.51 9.39
CA ASN A 4 -18.19 -8.72 9.67
C ASN A 4 -17.72 -8.10 8.34
N ARG A 5 -17.51 -6.79 8.33
CA ARG A 5 -17.03 -6.05 7.17
C ARG A 5 -15.51 -6.00 7.24
N PHE A 6 -14.84 -6.30 6.14
CA PHE A 6 -13.39 -6.24 6.04
C PHE A 6 -13.06 -5.35 4.85
N GLU A 7 -12.85 -4.08 5.16
CA GLU A 7 -12.60 -3.00 4.22
C GLU A 7 -11.07 -2.95 4.01
N ALA A 8 -10.57 -3.71 3.02
CA ALA A 8 -9.13 -3.96 2.85
C ALA A 8 -8.45 -2.80 2.13
N SER A 9 -7.37 -2.28 2.71
CA SER A 9 -6.65 -1.13 2.15
C SER A 9 -5.32 -1.51 1.48
N ASP A 10 -4.56 -2.45 2.06
CA ASP A 10 -3.31 -2.90 1.44
C ASP A 10 -2.94 -4.33 1.82
N VAL A 11 -2.00 -4.89 1.07
CA VAL A 11 -1.55 -6.28 1.19
C VAL A 11 -0.04 -6.39 1.01
N VAL A 12 0.59 -7.23 1.82
CA VAL A 12 2.01 -7.60 1.65
C VAL A 12 2.20 -9.10 1.77
N LEU A 13 3.21 -9.63 1.09
CA LEU A 13 3.62 -11.01 1.28
C LEU A 13 4.59 -11.13 2.45
N SER A 14 4.39 -12.19 3.23
CA SER A 14 5.43 -12.72 4.12
C SER A 14 6.69 -13.07 3.33
N ARG A 15 7.83 -13.09 4.03
CA ARG A 15 9.15 -13.33 3.41
C ARG A 15 9.23 -14.59 2.55
N ASP A 16 8.55 -15.66 2.93
CA ASP A 16 8.53 -16.94 2.21
C ASP A 16 7.42 -17.01 1.14
N GLY A 17 6.59 -15.96 1.03
CA GLY A 17 5.49 -15.87 0.08
C GLY A 17 4.33 -16.82 0.35
N HIS A 18 4.27 -17.48 1.51
CA HIS A 18 3.21 -18.45 1.84
C HIS A 18 1.98 -17.84 2.49
N VAL A 19 2.17 -16.70 3.15
CA VAL A 19 1.10 -15.91 3.78
C VAL A 19 1.09 -14.50 3.17
N MET A 20 -0.09 -13.98 2.90
CA MET A 20 -0.32 -12.56 2.67
C MET A 20 -0.90 -11.94 3.94
N TYR A 21 -0.42 -10.75 4.29
CA TYR A 21 -0.95 -9.93 5.36
C TYR A 21 -1.74 -8.79 4.76
N VAL A 22 -3.01 -8.67 5.14
CA VAL A 22 -3.93 -7.65 4.66
C VAL A 22 -4.30 -6.74 5.81
N VAL A 23 -4.14 -5.43 5.63
CA VAL A 23 -4.62 -4.42 6.58
C VAL A 23 -6.01 -3.93 6.16
N PHE A 24 -6.80 -3.53 7.15
CA PHE A 24 -8.15 -3.02 6.94
C PHE A 24 -8.28 -1.62 7.53
N ASP A 25 -9.00 -0.70 6.87
CA ASP A 25 -9.27 0.66 7.38
C ASP A 25 -10.26 0.63 8.56
N ASN A 26 -11.12 -0.40 8.62
CA ASN A 26 -12.29 -0.39 9.48
C ASN A 26 -12.13 -1.23 10.75
N THR A 27 -11.09 -2.05 10.83
CA THR A 27 -10.83 -2.94 11.97
C THR A 27 -9.37 -2.93 12.39
N TYR A 28 -9.15 -3.01 13.70
CA TYR A 28 -7.83 -3.23 14.30
C TYR A 28 -7.43 -4.71 14.22
N GLN A 29 -7.45 -5.27 13.02
CA GLN A 29 -7.06 -6.64 12.72
C GLN A 29 -6.20 -6.67 11.47
N ILE A 30 -5.32 -7.67 11.36
CA ILE A 30 -4.60 -8.00 10.13
C ILE A 30 -5.07 -9.36 9.66
N GLY A 31 -5.51 -9.46 8.41
CA GLY A 31 -5.81 -10.74 7.77
C GLY A 31 -4.51 -11.46 7.42
N ALA A 32 -4.24 -12.60 8.04
CA ALA A 32 -3.17 -13.51 7.63
C ALA A 32 -3.78 -14.62 6.77
N ILE A 33 -3.62 -14.53 5.45
CA ILE A 33 -4.30 -15.39 4.48
C ILE A 33 -3.27 -16.22 3.71
N CYS A 34 -3.55 -17.50 3.51
CA CYS A 34 -2.67 -18.41 2.79
C CYS A 34 -2.63 -18.08 1.31
N THR A 35 -1.43 -18.04 0.71
CA THR A 35 -1.30 -17.75 -0.72
C THR A 35 -1.62 -18.94 -1.62
N SER A 36 -1.68 -20.15 -1.06
CA SER A 36 -2.05 -21.37 -1.77
C SER A 36 -3.57 -21.47 -1.90
N LEU A 37 -4.06 -21.54 -3.14
CA LEU A 37 -5.47 -21.79 -3.41
C LEU A 37 -5.80 -23.27 -3.06
N GLY A 38 -6.61 -23.49 -2.02
CA GLY A 38 -7.07 -24.82 -1.58
C GLY A 38 -6.73 -25.16 -0.13
N ARG A 39 -7.08 -26.37 0.32
CA ARG A 39 -6.75 -26.83 1.68
C ARG A 39 -5.24 -27.06 1.79
N SER A 40 -4.54 -26.13 2.44
CA SER A 40 -3.18 -26.36 2.93
C SER A 40 -3.24 -26.90 4.36
N PHE A 41 -2.54 -28.01 4.64
CA PHE A 41 -2.43 -28.53 6.00
C PHE A 41 -1.45 -27.71 6.86
N ASN A 42 -0.64 -26.84 6.25
CA ASN A 42 0.44 -26.12 6.90
C ASN A 42 0.19 -24.61 7.01
N CYS A 43 -0.97 -24.14 6.55
CA CYS A 43 -1.36 -22.74 6.62
C CYS A 43 -2.86 -22.66 6.93
N THR A 44 -3.24 -21.72 7.80
CA THR A 44 -4.64 -21.49 8.19
C THR A 44 -4.89 -20.00 8.19
N ASP A 45 -5.93 -19.58 7.47
CA ASP A 45 -6.34 -18.18 7.44
C ASP A 45 -6.77 -17.74 8.84
N ARG A 46 -6.32 -16.55 9.27
CA ARG A 46 -6.58 -16.01 10.60
C ARG A 46 -6.75 -14.50 10.54
N LEU A 47 -7.57 -13.99 11.44
CA LEU A 47 -7.54 -12.58 11.81
C LEU A 47 -6.61 -12.44 13.01
N LEU A 48 -5.61 -11.57 12.88
CA LEU A 48 -4.64 -11.27 13.92
C LEU A 48 -5.07 -9.98 14.60
N ASP A 49 -5.40 -10.04 15.89
CA ASP A 49 -5.82 -8.86 16.63
C ASP A 49 -4.65 -7.91 16.88
N TRP A 50 -4.87 -6.62 16.63
CA TRP A 50 -3.90 -5.58 16.92
C TRP A 50 -3.67 -5.46 18.44
N PRO A 51 -2.42 -5.32 18.91
CA PRO A 51 -2.11 -5.41 20.33
C PRO A 51 -2.47 -4.15 21.12
N ASP A 52 -2.63 -3.00 20.45
CA ASP A 52 -2.87 -1.71 21.09
C ASP A 52 -4.28 -1.17 20.82
N LEU A 53 -5.21 -1.47 21.72
CA LEU A 53 -6.59 -0.96 21.70
C LEU A 53 -6.73 0.44 22.34
N SER A 54 -5.64 1.07 22.78
CA SER A 54 -5.69 2.44 23.33
C SER A 54 -5.91 3.51 22.26
N LEU A 55 -5.81 3.12 20.99
CA LEU A 55 -6.22 3.90 19.85
C LEU A 55 -7.75 4.10 19.92
N ASN A 56 -8.19 5.20 20.53
CA ASN A 56 -9.60 5.55 20.80
C ASN A 56 -10.45 5.82 19.52
N ARG A 57 -10.07 5.29 18.36
CA ARG A 57 -10.86 5.40 17.13
C ARG A 57 -11.74 4.16 16.96
N LYS A 58 -12.89 4.35 16.33
CA LYS A 58 -13.80 3.24 15.97
C LYS A 58 -13.29 2.40 14.80
N LYS A 59 -12.43 3.00 13.98
CA LYS A 59 -11.81 2.47 12.77
C LYS A 59 -10.29 2.60 12.90
N SER A 60 -9.54 1.65 12.36
CA SER A 60 -8.07 1.67 12.35
C SER A 60 -7.54 2.80 11.47
N GLY A 61 -8.16 3.04 10.30
CA GLY A 61 -7.65 3.93 9.26
C GLY A 61 -6.27 3.50 8.75
N PHE A 62 -6.00 2.19 8.76
CA PHE A 62 -4.79 1.65 8.16
C PHE A 62 -4.97 1.67 6.65
N GLU A 63 -4.00 2.23 5.94
CA GLU A 63 -4.05 2.27 4.47
C GLU A 63 -2.95 1.42 3.89
N GLY A 64 -1.67 1.83 4.01
CA GLY A 64 -0.55 1.07 3.46
C GLY A 64 0.14 0.11 4.44
N MET A 65 0.78 -0.92 3.90
CA MET A 65 1.66 -1.84 4.63
C MET A 65 2.90 -2.20 3.79
N THR A 66 4.06 -2.38 4.43
CA THR A 66 5.26 -2.90 3.76
C THR A 66 6.09 -3.81 4.67
N TYR A 67 6.91 -4.66 4.08
CA TYR A 67 7.83 -5.54 4.79
C TYR A 67 9.26 -4.99 4.76
N ASN A 68 9.91 -4.95 5.92
CA ASN A 68 11.31 -4.62 6.07
C ASN A 68 12.15 -5.91 6.14
N PRO A 69 12.83 -6.31 5.05
CA PRO A 69 13.62 -7.54 5.02
C PRO A 69 14.96 -7.42 5.77
N VAL A 70 15.33 -6.24 6.29
CA VAL A 70 16.56 -6.04 7.08
C VAL A 70 16.33 -6.47 8.53
N SER A 71 15.21 -6.06 9.13
CA SER A 71 14.84 -6.39 10.51
C SER A 71 13.86 -7.55 10.64
N GLY A 72 13.19 -7.93 9.54
CA GLY A 72 12.08 -8.89 9.59
C GLY A 72 10.80 -8.31 10.21
N THR A 73 10.66 -6.98 10.21
CA THR A 73 9.49 -6.26 10.73
C THR A 73 8.61 -5.78 9.57
N HIS A 74 7.40 -5.34 9.89
CA HIS A 74 6.51 -4.69 8.93
C HIS A 74 6.25 -3.26 9.38
N PHE A 75 5.98 -2.39 8.42
CA PHE A 75 5.45 -1.06 8.67
C PHE A 75 3.99 -1.02 8.22
N VAL A 76 3.13 -0.44 9.05
CA VAL A 76 1.72 -0.18 8.72
C VAL A 76 1.50 1.32 8.90
N VAL A 77 0.94 1.99 7.90
CA VAL A 77 0.58 3.41 8.01
C VAL A 77 -0.89 3.56 8.32
N GLN A 78 -1.19 4.44 9.27
CA GLN A 78 -2.51 5.00 9.47
C GLN A 78 -2.57 6.35 8.74
N GLU A 79 -3.53 6.48 7.82
CA GLU A 79 -3.63 7.50 6.77
C GLU A 79 -3.26 8.91 7.24
N ALA A 80 -4.15 9.49 8.04
CA ALA A 80 -4.10 10.84 8.54
C ALA A 80 -4.79 10.86 9.91
N ILE A 81 -4.05 11.30 10.93
CA ILE A 81 -4.58 11.55 12.26
C ILE A 81 -4.48 13.03 12.59
N GLU A 82 -5.54 13.59 13.18
CA GLU A 82 -5.49 14.95 13.70
C GLU A 82 -4.49 15.00 14.86
N THR A 83 -3.55 15.91 14.77
CA THR A 83 -2.56 16.14 15.83
C THR A 83 -3.18 16.98 16.96
N ASN A 84 -2.41 17.23 18.02
CA ASN A 84 -2.82 18.18 19.06
C ASN A 84 -3.03 19.61 18.54
N THR A 85 -2.54 19.92 17.33
CA THR A 85 -2.83 21.17 16.63
C THR A 85 -4.02 20.97 15.70
N LYS A 86 -5.08 21.72 15.97
CA LYS A 86 -6.34 21.65 15.22
C LYS A 86 -6.11 21.82 13.72
N ASN A 87 -6.76 20.98 12.91
CA ASN A 87 -6.66 20.96 11.43
C ASN A 87 -5.24 20.69 10.90
N VAL A 88 -4.37 20.08 11.71
CA VAL A 88 -3.07 19.57 11.24
C VAL A 88 -3.13 18.06 11.31
N TYR A 89 -3.05 17.42 10.14
CA TYR A 89 -3.16 15.98 9.99
C TYR A 89 -1.81 15.40 9.59
N LYS A 90 -1.42 14.29 10.22
CA LYS A 90 -0.15 13.59 9.94
C LYS A 90 -0.41 12.09 9.86
N ALA A 91 0.39 11.39 9.07
CA ALA A 91 0.35 9.93 9.08
C ALA A 91 1.03 9.40 10.34
N ASN A 92 0.54 8.28 10.86
CA ASN A 92 1.21 7.53 11.92
C ASN A 92 1.71 6.20 11.36
N VAL A 93 3.01 5.95 11.47
CA VAL A 93 3.62 4.70 10.98
C VAL A 93 3.96 3.83 12.17
N PHE A 94 3.37 2.64 12.21
CA PHE A 94 3.65 1.60 13.18
C PHE A 94 4.70 0.64 12.64
N GLU A 95 5.72 0.35 13.43
CA GLU A 95 6.60 -0.79 13.19
C GLU A 95 6.12 -1.97 14.02
N ILE A 96 5.85 -3.12 13.38
CA ILE A 96 5.33 -4.31 14.02
C ILE A 96 6.15 -5.55 13.67
N PHE A 97 6.15 -6.51 14.58
CA PHE A 97 6.57 -7.87 14.30
C PHE A 97 5.34 -8.77 14.24
N ILE A 98 5.31 -9.68 13.26
CA ILE A 98 4.21 -10.64 13.10
C ILE A 98 4.77 -12.06 13.25
N ASP A 99 4.25 -12.81 14.23
CA ASP A 99 4.44 -14.25 14.37
C ASP A 99 3.07 -14.93 14.52
N PRO A 100 2.50 -15.50 13.44
CA PRO A 100 1.16 -16.08 13.48
C PRO A 100 1.04 -17.32 14.37
N LYS A 101 2.16 -17.86 14.88
CA LYS A 101 2.20 -19.00 15.80
C LYS A 101 2.21 -18.57 17.26
N ASP A 102 2.51 -17.30 17.56
CA ASP A 102 2.47 -16.78 18.92
C ASP A 102 1.01 -16.60 19.38
N SER A 103 0.80 -16.73 20.69
CA SER A 103 -0.40 -16.32 21.40
C SER A 103 -0.75 -14.83 21.23
N THR A 104 0.26 -13.97 21.06
CA THR A 104 0.11 -12.56 20.72
C THR A 104 0.79 -12.32 19.38
N PRO A 105 0.09 -12.57 18.27
CA PRO A 105 0.72 -12.73 16.96
C PRO A 105 1.26 -11.41 16.38
N ILE A 106 0.80 -10.27 16.86
CA ILE A 106 1.31 -8.95 16.49
C ILE A 106 1.94 -8.31 17.72
N ARG A 107 3.18 -7.85 17.56
CA ARG A 107 3.89 -7.11 18.60
C ARG A 107 4.29 -5.74 18.07
N LEU A 108 3.73 -4.69 18.67
CA LEU A 108 4.09 -3.31 18.37
C LEU A 108 5.52 -3.04 18.84
N ILE A 109 6.37 -2.55 17.94
CA ILE A 109 7.76 -2.17 18.22
C ILE A 109 7.83 -0.68 18.51
N GLU A 110 7.28 0.14 17.61
CA GLU A 110 7.31 1.59 17.73
C GLU A 110 6.16 2.21 16.91
N SER A 111 5.73 3.41 17.28
CA SER A 111 4.75 4.23 16.55
C SER A 111 5.34 5.62 16.38
N CYS A 112 5.50 6.07 15.14
CA CYS A 112 6.15 7.34 14.83
C CYS A 112 5.30 8.15 13.86
N LEU A 113 5.03 9.41 14.20
CA LEU A 113 4.37 10.33 13.28
C LEU A 113 5.30 10.73 12.14
N THR A 114 4.73 10.93 10.97
CA THR A 114 5.43 11.59 9.87
C THR A 114 5.50 13.09 10.13
N ASN A 115 6.58 13.73 9.71
CA ASN A 115 6.65 15.19 9.63
C ASN A 115 6.24 15.69 8.25
N TRP A 116 5.13 15.12 7.77
CA TRP A 116 4.43 15.53 6.56
C TRP A 116 2.99 15.85 6.93
N GLU A 117 2.50 17.02 6.53
CA GLU A 117 1.17 17.50 6.89
C GLU A 117 0.20 17.32 5.72
N PHE A 118 -0.97 16.78 6.02
CA PHE A 118 -2.08 16.64 5.08
C PHE A 118 -3.14 17.70 5.32
N GLY A 119 -3.89 18.02 4.26
CA GLY A 119 -4.91 19.06 4.30
C GLY A 119 -6.24 18.64 4.94
N SER A 120 -6.47 17.35 5.13
CA SER A 120 -7.67 16.76 5.75
C SER A 120 -7.37 15.40 6.38
N ASP A 121 -8.35 14.83 7.10
CA ASP A 121 -8.29 13.54 7.79
C ASP A 121 -8.62 12.32 6.91
N ASN A 122 -8.99 12.57 5.65
CA ASN A 122 -9.38 11.58 4.64
C ASN A 122 -8.50 11.67 3.38
N LYS A 123 -7.30 12.22 3.56
CA LYS A 123 -6.27 12.34 2.52
C LYS A 123 -4.93 12.03 3.18
N GLY A 124 -4.25 11.00 2.73
CA GLY A 124 -2.92 10.68 3.26
C GLY A 124 -2.07 9.82 2.35
N PHE A 125 -1.33 8.91 2.98
CA PHE A 125 -0.58 7.89 2.26
C PHE A 125 -1.44 6.64 2.12
N GLU A 126 -1.82 6.31 0.89
CA GLU A 126 -2.61 5.11 0.57
C GLU A 126 -1.72 3.88 0.47
N GLY A 127 -0.54 4.06 -0.14
CA GLY A 127 0.45 3.00 -0.28
C GLY A 127 1.72 3.32 0.49
N LEU A 128 2.36 2.27 1.02
CA LEU A 128 3.64 2.37 1.72
C LEU A 128 4.60 1.33 1.18
N GLU A 129 5.85 1.71 0.92
CA GLU A 129 6.86 0.76 0.47
C GLU A 129 8.23 0.98 1.11
N PHE A 130 8.92 -0.10 1.44
CA PHE A 130 10.24 -0.07 2.03
C PHE A 130 11.32 -0.11 0.94
N VAL A 131 12.30 0.78 1.05
CA VAL A 131 13.47 0.76 0.16
C VAL A 131 14.77 0.87 0.94
N PHE A 132 15.78 0.16 0.45
CA PHE A 132 17.15 0.21 0.94
C PHE A 132 18.02 0.93 -0.08
N HIS A 133 18.68 2.00 0.34
CA HIS A 133 19.62 2.73 -0.51
C HIS A 133 21.00 2.07 -0.42
N GLN A 134 21.39 1.36 -1.47
CA GLN A 134 22.60 0.54 -1.55
C GLN A 134 23.87 1.35 -1.27
N ASN A 135 23.94 2.58 -1.77
CA ASN A 135 25.15 3.41 -1.65
C ASN A 135 25.41 3.92 -0.23
N SER A 136 24.35 4.28 0.52
CA SER A 136 24.52 4.79 1.91
C SER A 136 24.27 3.72 2.97
N GLY A 137 23.67 2.59 2.61
CA GLY A 137 23.19 1.58 3.55
C GLY A 137 21.99 2.02 4.40
N GLN A 138 21.36 3.14 4.03
CA GLN A 138 20.23 3.71 4.77
C GLN A 138 18.91 3.15 4.23
N THR A 139 17.93 3.02 5.13
CA THR A 139 16.57 2.59 4.78
C THR A 139 15.62 3.79 4.74
N TYR A 140 14.67 3.74 3.81
CA TYR A 140 13.61 4.74 3.66
C TYR A 140 12.25 4.07 3.50
N LEU A 141 11.20 4.85 3.75
CA LEU A 141 9.85 4.52 3.33
C LEU A 141 9.44 5.43 2.18
N LEU A 142 8.71 4.88 1.23
CA LEU A 142 8.03 5.59 0.17
C LEU A 142 6.54 5.65 0.54
N GLY A 143 6.02 6.85 0.78
CA GLY A 143 4.59 7.09 0.95
C GLY A 143 3.99 7.55 -0.37
N LEU A 144 3.08 6.77 -0.95
CA LEU A 144 2.29 7.16 -2.11
C LEU A 144 1.12 8.02 -1.64
N CYS A 145 1.03 9.25 -2.14
CA CYS A 145 -0.10 10.12 -1.83
C CYS A 145 -1.34 9.74 -2.64
N GLU A 146 -2.51 9.69 -1.99
CA GLU A 146 -3.80 9.46 -2.65
C GLU A 146 -4.07 10.48 -3.75
N ALA A 147 -3.89 11.74 -3.39
CA ALA A 147 -4.17 12.87 -4.25
C ALA A 147 -2.93 13.26 -5.05
N ASN A 148 -3.17 13.68 -6.29
CA ASN A 148 -2.17 14.34 -7.12
C ASN A 148 -1.50 15.51 -6.36
N LYS A 149 -0.18 15.64 -6.47
CA LYS A 149 0.70 16.57 -5.72
C LYS A 149 0.70 16.41 -4.20
N CYS A 150 0.07 15.37 -3.66
CA CYS A 150 -0.28 15.28 -2.24
C CYS A 150 -1.17 16.44 -1.77
N ASP A 151 -1.97 17.01 -2.68
CA ASP A 151 -2.88 18.11 -2.38
C ASP A 151 -4.31 17.76 -2.83
N HIS A 152 -5.18 17.57 -1.85
CA HIS A 152 -6.60 17.28 -2.03
C HIS A 152 -7.40 18.34 -2.78
N LYS A 153 -6.86 19.56 -2.93
CA LYS A 153 -7.46 20.64 -3.74
C LYS A 153 -6.99 20.62 -5.18
N SER A 154 -6.00 19.80 -5.51
CA SER A 154 -5.51 19.67 -6.87
C SER A 154 -6.56 19.00 -7.74
N SER A 155 -6.91 19.64 -8.85
CA SER A 155 -7.75 19.04 -9.90
C SER A 155 -6.91 18.40 -11.02
N SER A 156 -5.60 18.25 -10.81
CA SER A 156 -4.73 17.60 -11.80
C SER A 156 -4.80 16.10 -11.68
N THR A 157 -4.70 15.40 -12.83
CA THR A 157 -4.81 13.94 -12.92
C THR A 157 -3.47 13.28 -13.27
N ASN A 158 -2.37 14.04 -13.38
CA ASN A 158 -1.09 13.60 -13.94
C ASN A 158 0.13 13.97 -13.08
N ASP A 159 -0.07 14.13 -11.77
CA ASP A 159 0.94 14.61 -10.82
C ASP A 159 1.02 13.68 -9.60
N GLY A 160 0.92 12.36 -9.82
CA GLY A 160 1.11 11.37 -8.76
C GLY A 160 2.44 11.56 -8.05
N ARG A 161 2.45 11.46 -6.73
CA ARG A 161 3.60 11.85 -5.93
C ARG A 161 3.94 10.82 -4.87
N ILE A 162 5.23 10.58 -4.73
CA ILE A 162 5.80 9.77 -3.67
C ILE A 162 6.66 10.67 -2.78
N VAL A 163 6.44 10.55 -1.47
CA VAL A 163 7.25 11.17 -0.43
C VAL A 163 8.26 10.16 0.09
N VAL A 164 9.54 10.52 0.09
CA VAL A 164 10.60 9.67 0.65
C VAL A 164 10.84 10.08 2.09
N LEU A 165 10.67 9.13 3.00
CA LEU A 165 10.69 9.31 4.44
C LEU A 165 11.88 8.58 5.05
N GLU A 166 12.62 9.26 5.92
CA GLU A 166 13.71 8.69 6.71
C GLU A 166 13.34 8.66 8.20
N LYS A 167 13.56 7.51 8.85
CA LYS A 167 13.30 7.37 10.29
C LYS A 167 14.32 8.14 11.11
N LYS A 168 13.86 9.04 11.98
CA LYS A 168 14.64 9.59 13.08
C LYS A 168 14.27 8.85 14.36
N LYS A 169 15.29 8.25 14.98
CA LYS A 169 15.12 7.51 16.24
C LYS A 169 14.71 8.46 17.36
N ALA A 170 13.90 7.95 18.28
CA ALA A 170 13.59 8.68 19.51
C ALA A 170 14.88 9.05 20.27
N THR A 171 14.84 10.20 20.92
CA THR A 171 15.88 10.70 21.82
C THR A 171 15.26 11.04 23.16
N ALA A 172 16.08 11.41 24.16
CA ALA A 172 15.57 11.86 25.45
C ALA A 172 14.66 13.12 25.36
N LYS A 173 14.70 13.86 24.25
CA LYS A 173 13.95 15.12 24.07
C LYS A 173 12.82 15.03 23.05
N ASN A 174 12.99 14.18 22.03
CA ASN A 174 12.08 14.10 20.90
C ASN A 174 11.61 12.65 20.71
N PRO A 175 10.31 12.41 20.46
CA PRO A 175 9.84 11.10 20.04
C PRO A 175 10.46 10.72 18.69
N CYS A 176 10.31 9.46 18.29
CA CYS A 176 10.66 9.07 16.93
C CYS A 176 9.77 9.77 15.91
N SER A 177 10.29 9.96 14.71
CA SER A 177 9.56 10.57 13.60
C SER A 177 10.01 9.99 12.26
N TRP A 178 9.16 10.13 11.25
CA TRP A 178 9.51 9.91 9.86
C TRP A 178 9.63 11.26 9.16
N GLU A 179 10.85 11.64 8.79
CA GLU A 179 11.13 12.96 8.20
C GLU A 179 11.13 12.86 6.67
N PRO A 180 10.44 13.77 5.95
CA PRO A 180 10.55 13.84 4.51
C PRO A 180 11.95 14.30 4.12
N VAL A 181 12.64 13.48 3.33
CA VAL A 181 13.94 13.86 2.74
C VAL A 181 13.78 14.40 1.33
N GLY A 182 12.64 14.15 0.68
CA GLY A 182 12.26 14.75 -0.59
C GLY A 182 11.08 14.04 -1.22
N THR A 183 10.75 14.41 -2.45
CA THR A 183 9.65 13.84 -3.22
C THR A 183 10.09 13.57 -4.64
N PHE A 184 9.46 12.61 -5.29
CA PHE A 184 9.54 12.46 -6.73
C PHE A 184 8.16 12.15 -7.30
N ASP A 185 7.95 12.55 -8.55
CA ASP A 185 6.66 12.40 -9.23
C ASP A 185 6.63 11.08 -10.02
N LEU A 186 5.44 10.50 -10.14
CA LEU A 186 5.19 9.42 -11.08
C LEU A 186 5.24 9.95 -12.52
N PRO A 187 5.59 9.13 -13.52
CA PRO A 187 5.59 9.55 -14.91
C PRO A 187 4.21 10.08 -15.32
N SER A 188 4.18 11.08 -16.20
CA SER A 188 2.92 11.68 -16.69
C SER A 188 1.99 10.71 -17.41
N SER A 189 2.50 9.54 -17.83
CA SER A 189 1.69 8.46 -18.38
C SER A 189 0.81 7.77 -17.32
N VAL A 190 1.14 7.92 -16.04
CA VAL A 190 0.31 7.48 -14.90
C VAL A 190 -0.68 8.59 -14.61
N ASN A 191 -1.68 8.73 -15.49
CA ASN A 191 -2.69 9.78 -15.38
C ASN A 191 -3.91 9.28 -14.61
N PHE A 192 -3.73 8.99 -13.32
CA PHE A 192 -4.78 8.53 -12.43
C PHE A 192 -5.44 9.69 -11.67
N ASN A 193 -6.75 9.58 -11.44
CA ASN A 193 -7.52 10.54 -10.67
C ASN A 193 -7.12 10.49 -9.19
N ASP A 194 -7.01 9.27 -8.66
CA ASP A 194 -6.53 8.93 -7.32
C ASP A 194 -5.54 7.75 -7.39
N TYR A 195 -4.70 7.61 -6.38
CA TYR A 195 -3.72 6.52 -6.29
C TYR A 195 -4.05 5.69 -5.07
N SER A 196 -4.15 4.37 -5.20
CA SER A 196 -4.59 3.52 -4.09
C SER A 196 -3.48 2.67 -3.48
N ALA A 197 -2.52 2.14 -4.25
CA ALA A 197 -1.38 1.46 -3.66
C ALA A 197 -0.14 1.46 -4.55
N ILE A 198 0.98 1.14 -3.92
CA ILE A 198 2.29 0.94 -4.55
C ILE A 198 2.88 -0.37 -4.04
N SER A 199 3.54 -1.12 -4.94
CA SER A 199 4.35 -2.26 -4.54
C SER A 199 5.59 -2.40 -5.40
N ILE A 200 6.72 -2.67 -4.76
CA ILE A 200 7.99 -2.93 -5.42
C ILE A 200 8.24 -4.44 -5.48
N TYR A 201 8.64 -4.92 -6.66
CA TYR A 201 9.03 -6.32 -6.82
C TYR A 201 10.43 -6.52 -6.22
N HIS A 202 10.49 -7.02 -4.99
CA HIS A 202 11.77 -7.28 -4.33
C HIS A 202 12.36 -8.60 -4.83
N GLN A 203 13.37 -8.53 -5.70
CA GLN A 203 14.16 -9.70 -6.10
C GLN A 203 15.12 -10.11 -4.97
N GLU A 204 15.51 -11.39 -4.90
CA GLU A 204 16.43 -11.89 -3.87
C GLU A 204 17.77 -11.12 -3.83
N SER A 205 18.26 -10.66 -4.99
CA SER A 205 19.49 -9.88 -5.11
C SER A 205 19.38 -8.46 -4.54
N ARG A 206 18.16 -7.94 -4.31
CA ARG A 206 17.87 -6.54 -3.95
C ARG A 206 18.50 -5.52 -4.92
N GLU A 207 18.82 -5.96 -6.14
CA GLU A 207 19.40 -5.10 -7.17
C GLU A 207 18.32 -4.20 -7.77
N LEU A 208 18.69 -2.95 -8.02
CA LEU A 208 17.89 -1.97 -8.72
C LEU A 208 18.49 -1.72 -10.12
N PRO A 209 17.68 -1.41 -11.15
CA PRO A 209 16.25 -1.16 -11.08
C PRO A 209 15.42 -2.42 -10.86
N THR A 210 14.26 -2.27 -10.20
CA THR A 210 13.25 -3.32 -10.12
C THR A 210 11.88 -2.79 -10.50
N TYR A 211 10.91 -3.67 -10.72
CA TYR A 211 9.57 -3.29 -11.10
C TYR A 211 8.81 -2.66 -9.94
N VAL A 212 7.98 -1.68 -10.29
CA VAL A 212 7.01 -1.06 -9.38
C VAL A 212 5.63 -1.18 -10.00
N ALA A 213 4.64 -1.52 -9.18
CA ALA A 213 3.23 -1.53 -9.51
C ALA A 213 2.56 -0.37 -8.77
N VAL A 214 1.68 0.37 -9.44
CA VAL A 214 0.84 1.40 -8.82
C VAL A 214 -0.60 1.22 -9.30
N THR A 215 -1.56 1.30 -8.40
CA THR A 215 -2.99 1.15 -8.73
C THR A 215 -3.77 2.44 -8.52
N SER A 216 -4.92 2.52 -9.17
CA SER A 216 -5.95 3.53 -8.93
C SER A 216 -7.31 2.87 -8.78
N GLN A 217 -8.02 3.27 -7.74
CA GLN A 217 -9.40 2.87 -7.49
C GLN A 217 -10.32 3.47 -8.55
N GLU A 218 -10.36 4.80 -8.69
CA GLU A 218 -11.30 5.48 -9.60
C GLU A 218 -11.10 5.07 -11.06
N ASN A 219 -9.85 4.88 -11.49
CA ASN A 219 -9.57 4.48 -12.87
C ASN A 219 -9.77 2.98 -13.10
N SER A 220 -9.80 2.15 -12.05
CA SER A 220 -9.76 0.69 -12.16
C SER A 220 -8.57 0.23 -13.01
N GLN A 221 -7.39 0.80 -12.73
CA GLN A 221 -6.18 0.65 -13.54
C GLN A 221 -4.96 0.29 -12.70
N LEU A 222 -4.00 -0.35 -13.37
CA LEU A 222 -2.71 -0.76 -12.84
C LEU A 222 -1.62 -0.22 -13.76
N TRP A 223 -0.62 0.45 -13.21
CA TRP A 223 0.57 0.86 -13.93
C TRP A 223 1.79 0.06 -13.47
N ILE A 224 2.61 -0.39 -14.44
CA ILE A 224 3.90 -1.04 -14.19
C ILE A 224 5.04 -0.16 -14.73
N GLY A 225 6.06 0.05 -13.91
CA GLY A 225 7.28 0.74 -14.30
C GLY A 225 8.52 0.21 -13.60
N LEU A 226 9.54 1.06 -13.53
CA LEU A 226 10.81 0.78 -12.87
C LEU A 226 11.06 1.81 -11.77
N ILE A 227 11.59 1.34 -10.65
CA ILE A 227 12.22 2.19 -9.64
C ILE A 227 13.74 1.98 -9.67
N LYS A 228 14.51 3.05 -9.49
CA LYS A 228 15.97 3.01 -9.43
C LYS A 228 16.52 3.96 -8.38
N GLU A 229 17.75 3.69 -7.96
CA GLU A 229 18.53 4.67 -7.20
C GLU A 229 19.07 5.78 -8.10
N VAL A 230 19.16 6.98 -7.54
CA VAL A 230 19.76 8.15 -8.15
C VAL A 230 20.72 8.83 -7.16
N ASN A 231 21.74 9.51 -7.66
CA ASN A 231 22.81 10.07 -6.83
C ASN A 231 22.41 11.39 -6.12
N GLN A 232 21.18 11.85 -6.29
CA GLN A 232 20.68 13.10 -5.72
C GLN A 232 19.44 12.80 -4.89
N VAL A 233 19.27 13.53 -3.79
CA VAL A 233 18.03 13.52 -3.01
C VAL A 233 16.84 13.70 -3.97
N PRO A 234 15.80 12.85 -3.91
CA PRO A 234 15.44 11.94 -2.81
C PRO A 234 16.02 10.51 -2.89
N PHE A 235 17.13 10.32 -3.61
CA PHE A 235 17.87 9.06 -3.80
C PHE A 235 17.17 7.98 -4.63
N PHE A 236 15.90 8.17 -4.94
CA PHE A 236 15.11 7.26 -5.77
C PHE A 236 14.39 8.02 -6.87
N GLY A 237 14.08 7.31 -7.95
CA GLY A 237 13.22 7.81 -9.01
C GLY A 237 12.48 6.67 -9.68
N ILE A 238 11.31 7.00 -10.22
CA ILE A 238 10.47 6.07 -10.97
C ILE A 238 10.42 6.48 -12.45
N SER A 239 10.38 5.50 -13.35
CA SER A 239 10.25 5.71 -14.78
C SER A 239 9.36 4.65 -15.43
N SER A 240 8.72 5.01 -16.54
CA SER A 240 8.01 4.04 -17.38
C SER A 240 8.98 3.02 -17.98
N LEU A 241 8.45 1.83 -18.28
CA LEU A 241 9.11 0.92 -19.21
C LEU A 241 9.18 1.56 -20.61
N ASP A 242 9.98 1.00 -21.52
CA ASP A 242 10.12 1.48 -22.91
C ASP A 242 8.77 1.62 -23.65
N LYS A 243 7.75 0.89 -23.20
CA LYS A 243 6.35 1.15 -23.49
C LYS A 243 5.63 1.49 -22.20
N SER A 244 4.92 2.62 -22.15
CA SER A 244 4.05 2.94 -21.02
C SER A 244 3.05 1.81 -20.80
N THR A 245 3.10 1.20 -19.63
CA THR A 245 2.37 -0.03 -19.33
C THR A 245 1.29 0.28 -18.29
N VAL A 246 0.23 0.94 -18.74
CA VAL A 246 -1.02 1.09 -17.97
C VAL A 246 -1.99 0.03 -18.47
N TYR A 247 -2.49 -0.79 -17.56
CA TYR A 247 -3.45 -1.84 -17.81
C TYR A 247 -4.79 -1.48 -17.19
N ASP A 248 -5.86 -1.62 -17.98
CA ASP A 248 -7.21 -1.68 -17.43
C ASP A 248 -7.40 -3.03 -16.71
N LEU A 249 -7.97 -2.98 -15.51
CA LEU A 249 -8.46 -4.20 -14.89
C LEU A 249 -9.65 -4.77 -15.68
N PRO A 250 -9.89 -6.09 -15.61
CA PRO A 250 -10.95 -6.72 -16.39
C PRO A 250 -12.32 -6.05 -16.18
N ARG A 251 -13.06 -5.88 -17.26
CA ARG A 251 -14.41 -5.29 -17.26
C ARG A 251 -15.49 -6.39 -17.15
N THR A 252 -16.75 -6.01 -17.00
CA THR A 252 -17.87 -6.97 -16.92
C THR A 252 -18.06 -7.79 -18.20
N THR A 253 -17.75 -7.20 -19.35
CA THR A 253 -17.76 -7.84 -20.67
C THR A 253 -16.81 -7.10 -21.62
N GLU A 254 -16.39 -7.77 -22.69
CA GLU A 254 -15.60 -7.19 -23.78
C GLU A 254 -16.46 -6.46 -24.83
N THR A 255 -17.79 -6.60 -24.77
CA THR A 255 -18.71 -5.96 -25.71
C THR A 255 -19.00 -4.52 -25.30
N ALA A 256 -18.75 -3.57 -26.21
CA ALA A 256 -18.83 -2.14 -25.94
C ALA A 256 -20.19 -1.63 -25.40
N SER A 257 -21.30 -2.34 -25.65
CA SER A 257 -22.63 -1.93 -25.17
C SER A 257 -22.80 -2.03 -23.66
N ASP A 258 -22.04 -2.90 -22.98
CA ASP A 258 -22.23 -3.24 -21.57
C ASP A 258 -20.90 -3.35 -20.80
N CYS A 259 -19.82 -2.78 -21.34
CA CYS A 259 -18.47 -2.79 -20.78
C CYS A 259 -18.37 -1.85 -19.56
N GLN A 260 -18.71 -2.38 -18.38
CA GLN A 260 -18.67 -1.66 -17.12
C GLN A 260 -17.39 -1.98 -16.33
N VAL A 261 -16.97 -1.04 -15.47
CA VAL A 261 -15.95 -1.29 -14.45
C VAL A 261 -16.39 -2.51 -13.63
N LYS A 262 -15.46 -3.42 -13.35
CA LYS A 262 -15.74 -4.58 -12.48
C LYS A 262 -15.04 -4.47 -11.13
N TYR A 263 -13.88 -3.82 -11.12
CA TYR A 263 -13.02 -3.61 -9.97
C TYR A 263 -13.14 -2.15 -9.54
N CYS A 264 -14.22 -1.83 -8.82
CA CYS A 264 -14.51 -0.44 -8.43
C CYS A 264 -13.69 0.03 -7.22
N ASN A 265 -13.21 -0.90 -6.40
CA ASN A 265 -12.72 -0.64 -5.05
C ASN A 265 -11.36 -1.29 -4.80
N ILE A 266 -10.43 -1.26 -5.77
CA ILE A 266 -9.09 -1.81 -5.57
C ILE A 266 -8.27 -0.82 -4.75
N GLU A 267 -7.86 -1.27 -3.57
CA GLU A 267 -7.04 -0.45 -2.68
C GLU A 267 -5.59 -0.93 -2.69
N GLY A 268 -5.34 -2.23 -2.50
CA GLY A 268 -3.97 -2.74 -2.31
C GLY A 268 -3.39 -3.51 -3.48
N VAL A 269 -2.06 -3.54 -3.56
CA VAL A 269 -1.31 -4.38 -4.52
C VAL A 269 -0.06 -4.99 -3.88
N ALA A 270 0.23 -6.24 -4.19
CA ALA A 270 1.50 -6.90 -3.86
C ALA A 270 2.01 -7.74 -5.02
N TRP A 271 3.33 -7.74 -5.23
CA TRP A 271 3.96 -8.70 -6.10
C TRP A 271 4.00 -10.10 -5.48
N ARG A 272 3.53 -11.10 -6.23
CA ARG A 272 3.70 -12.52 -5.90
C ARG A 272 4.83 -13.18 -6.69
N GLY A 273 5.15 -12.61 -7.84
CA GLY A 273 6.22 -13.02 -8.72
C GLY A 273 6.30 -12.06 -9.90
N LYS A 274 7.31 -12.20 -10.75
CA LYS A 274 7.59 -11.24 -11.84
C LYS A 274 6.39 -10.90 -12.74
N ASN A 275 5.42 -11.80 -12.90
CA ASN A 275 4.24 -11.59 -13.76
C ASN A 275 2.92 -11.83 -13.03
N GLN A 276 2.93 -11.85 -11.69
CA GLN A 276 1.75 -12.12 -10.88
C GLN A 276 1.65 -11.12 -9.74
N LEU A 277 0.45 -10.53 -9.63
CA LEU A 277 0.11 -9.61 -8.56
C LEU A 277 -1.04 -10.20 -7.74
N ILE A 278 -1.06 -9.78 -6.48
CA ILE A 278 -2.21 -9.89 -5.61
C ILE A 278 -2.79 -8.49 -5.50
N LEU A 279 -4.10 -8.36 -5.66
CA LEU A 279 -4.84 -7.13 -5.37
C LEU A 279 -5.80 -7.39 -4.22
N VAL A 280 -6.09 -6.36 -3.43
CA VAL A 280 -7.19 -6.41 -2.45
C VAL A 280 -8.18 -5.30 -2.72
N SER A 281 -9.43 -5.53 -2.34
CA SER A 281 -10.49 -4.56 -2.52
C SER A 281 -11.23 -4.21 -1.25
N ASP A 282 -11.60 -2.94 -1.16
CA ASP A 282 -12.53 -2.41 -0.19
C ASP A 282 -13.97 -2.84 -0.55
N LYS A 283 -14.89 -2.58 0.37
CA LYS A 283 -16.31 -2.73 0.26
C LYS A 283 -16.91 -1.66 -0.65
N ALA A 284 -17.85 -2.09 -1.49
CA ALA A 284 -18.63 -1.16 -2.27
C ALA A 284 -19.49 -0.23 -1.40
N LYS A 285 -19.51 1.05 -1.77
CA LYS A 285 -20.37 2.05 -1.13
C LYS A 285 -21.82 1.78 -1.50
N SER A 286 -22.75 2.21 -0.65
CA SER A 286 -24.18 1.91 -0.85
C SER A 286 -24.81 2.61 -2.06
N ASP A 287 -24.16 3.66 -2.55
CA ASP A 287 -24.54 4.47 -3.70
C ASP A 287 -23.79 4.09 -4.99
N GLU A 288 -22.88 3.13 -4.93
CA GLU A 288 -22.24 2.54 -6.12
C GLU A 288 -23.18 1.58 -6.84
N ASP A 289 -22.90 1.39 -8.14
CA ASP A 289 -23.65 0.47 -8.96
C ASP A 289 -23.50 -0.99 -8.48
N ILE A 290 -24.55 -1.79 -8.66
CA ILE A 290 -24.59 -3.19 -8.20
C ILE A 290 -23.52 -4.09 -8.81
N HIS A 291 -22.83 -3.70 -9.88
CA HIS A 291 -21.72 -4.49 -10.40
C HIS A 291 -20.47 -4.37 -9.50
N CYS A 292 -20.33 -3.30 -8.71
CA CYS A 292 -19.18 -3.08 -7.83
C CYS A 292 -19.12 -4.06 -6.65
N ILE A 293 -20.25 -4.68 -6.27
CA ILE A 293 -20.27 -5.70 -5.21
C ILE A 293 -19.69 -7.06 -5.65
N ASP A 294 -19.48 -7.32 -6.96
CA ASP A 294 -18.96 -8.62 -7.42
C ASP A 294 -17.50 -8.86 -6.98
N LYS A 295 -16.75 -7.77 -6.79
CA LYS A 295 -15.32 -7.83 -6.47
C LYS A 295 -14.99 -7.12 -5.17
N ASP A 296 -15.96 -6.69 -4.39
CA ASP A 296 -15.71 -6.01 -3.11
C ASP A 296 -15.16 -6.98 -2.04
N GLN A 297 -14.45 -6.44 -1.04
CA GLN A 297 -13.96 -7.17 0.14
C GLN A 297 -13.27 -8.51 -0.21
N SER A 298 -12.38 -8.49 -1.19
CA SER A 298 -11.84 -9.70 -1.82
C SER A 298 -10.34 -9.61 -2.03
N VAL A 299 -9.70 -10.78 -2.07
CA VAL A 299 -8.32 -10.95 -2.55
C VAL A 299 -8.37 -11.47 -3.98
N HIS A 300 -7.64 -10.82 -4.88
CA HIS A 300 -7.60 -11.14 -6.30
C HIS A 300 -6.20 -11.57 -6.72
N TYR A 301 -6.09 -12.67 -7.47
CA TYR A 301 -4.86 -13.07 -8.12
C TYR A 301 -4.94 -12.68 -9.59
N VAL A 302 -4.03 -11.83 -10.04
CA VAL A 302 -4.00 -11.36 -11.42
C VAL A 302 -2.64 -11.65 -12.05
N ALA A 303 -2.66 -11.95 -13.34
CA ALA A 303 -1.48 -12.15 -14.16
C ALA A 303 -1.33 -10.98 -15.12
N LEU A 304 -0.10 -10.53 -15.34
CA LEU A 304 0.18 -9.53 -16.36
C LEU A 304 0.01 -10.15 -17.76
N PRO A 305 -0.53 -9.42 -18.74
CA PRO A 305 -0.78 -9.93 -20.08
C PRO A 305 0.51 -10.16 -20.89
N GLU A 306 1.57 -9.42 -20.57
CA GLU A 306 2.90 -9.59 -21.17
C GLU A 306 3.89 -9.99 -20.09
N HIS A 307 4.82 -10.88 -20.43
CA HIS A 307 5.93 -11.20 -19.55
C HIS A 307 6.89 -10.00 -19.48
N LEU A 308 7.20 -9.55 -18.27
CA LEU A 308 8.26 -8.58 -18.07
C LEU A 308 9.59 -9.22 -18.50
N ASN A 309 10.24 -8.65 -19.51
CA ASN A 309 11.53 -9.14 -20.02
C ASN A 309 12.66 -8.86 -19.02
N ASP A 310 13.66 -9.74 -18.94
CA ASP A 310 14.91 -9.50 -18.20
C ASP A 310 15.79 -8.48 -18.93
#